data_AF-A0A355UQ45-F1
#
_entry.id   AF-A0A355UQ45-F1
#
_cell.length_a   1.000
_cell.length_b   1.000
_cell.length_c   1.000
_cell.angle_alpha   90.00
_cell.angle_beta   90.00
_cell.angle_gamma   90.00
#
_symmetry.space_group_name_H-M   'P 1'
#
loop_
_entity.id
_entity.type
_entity.pdbx_description
1 polymer ?
#
loop_
_entity_poly.entity_id
_entity_poly.type
_entity_poly.pdbx_seq_one_letter_code
_entity_poly.pdbx_strand_id
1 'polypeptide(L)' 'MDATVRYAISRNVTVVAAMGNMGINGISYPAGYAGVIAVGASDERDERASFSSYGKWISVCAPGVGILS' A
#
# COMPACT_ATOMS: atom_id res chain seq x y z
N MET A 1 8.35 11.33 -8.47
CA MET A 1 6.92 10.95 -8.52
C MET A 1 6.47 10.86 -9.97
N ASP A 2 5.80 9.76 -10.33
CA ASP A 2 5.24 9.54 -11.67
C ASP A 2 4.28 10.67 -12.09
N ALA A 3 4.28 11.03 -13.38
CA ALA A 3 3.49 12.14 -13.90
C ALA A 3 1.97 11.89 -13.79
N THR A 4 1.54 10.65 -13.96
CA THR A 4 0.12 10.26 -13.89
C THR A 4 -0.40 10.34 -12.46
N VAL A 5 0.38 9.83 -11.49
CA VAL A 5 0.00 9.88 -10.07
C VAL A 5 -0.09 11.34 -9.60
N ARG A 6 0.88 12.18 -9.99
CA ARG A 6 0.87 13.61 -9.65
C ARG A 6 -0.32 14.34 -10.25
N TYR A 7 -0.67 14.04 -11.51
CA TYR A 7 -1.86 14.60 -12.13
C TYR A 7 -3.14 14.22 -11.37
N ALA A 8 -3.31 12.94 -11.02
CA ALA A 8 -4.48 12.47 -10.26
C ALA A 8 -4.63 13.23 -8.93
N ILE A 9 -3.55 13.31 -8.14
CA ILE A 9 -3.58 14.03 -6.85
C ILE A 9 -3.90 15.52 -7.05
N SER A 10 -3.32 16.16 -8.08
CA SER A 10 -3.62 17.57 -8.39
C SER A 10 -5.07 17.84 -8.79
N ARG A 11 -5.81 16.79 -9.15
CA ARG A 11 -7.23 16.82 -9.50
C ARG A 11 -8.13 16.32 -8.36
N ASN A 12 -7.63 16.29 -7.12
CA ASN A 12 -8.32 15.77 -5.93
C ASN A 12 -8.77 14.31 -6.06
N VAL A 13 -8.07 13.51 -6.86
CA VAL A 13 -8.30 12.06 -6.92
C VAL A 13 -7.49 11.38 -5.83
N THR A 14 -8.17 10.63 -4.97
CA THR A 14 -7.52 9.76 -3.97
C THR A 14 -6.85 8.60 -4.68
N VAL A 15 -5.54 8.46 -4.49
CA VAL A 15 -4.76 7.34 -5.04
C VAL A 15 -4.44 6.36 -3.92
N VAL A 16 -4.80 5.10 -4.13
CA VAL A 16 -4.54 4.00 -3.21
C VAL A 16 -3.68 2.95 -3.92
N ALA A 17 -2.63 2.46 -3.29
CA ALA A 17 -1.73 1.47 -3.88
C ALA A 17 -1.23 0.45 -2.85
N ALA A 18 -1.04 -0.80 -3.28
CA ALA A 18 -0.51 -1.86 -2.44
C ALA A 18 0.96 -1.61 -2.08
N MET A 19 1.33 -1.85 -0.82
CA MET A 19 2.69 -1.61 -0.32
C MET A 19 3.74 -2.61 -0.83
N GLY A 20 3.31 -3.72 -1.44
CA GLY A 20 4.16 -4.74 -2.07
C GLY A 20 4.12 -6.09 -1.35
N ASN A 21 4.41 -7.17 -2.09
CA ASN A 21 4.20 -8.56 -1.63
C ASN A 21 5.51 -9.37 -1.48
N MET A 22 6.62 -8.72 -1.15
CA MET A 22 7.94 -9.35 -1.03
C MET A 22 8.31 -9.74 0.41
N GLY A 23 7.53 -9.35 1.42
CA GLY A 23 7.80 -9.64 2.83
C GLY A 23 9.06 -8.97 3.39
N ILE A 24 9.55 -7.91 2.74
CA ILE A 24 10.79 -7.21 3.11
C ILE A 24 10.52 -5.81 3.66
N ASN A 25 11.52 -5.24 4.33
CA ASN A 25 11.55 -3.81 4.62
C ASN A 25 12.02 -3.03 3.38
N GLY A 26 11.07 -2.62 2.53
CA GLY A 26 11.41 -1.93 1.29
C GLY A 26 10.22 -1.25 0.62
N ILE A 27 10.46 -0.02 0.18
CA ILE A 27 9.45 0.82 -0.48
C ILE A 27 9.13 0.26 -1.87
N SER A 28 7.84 0.14 -2.18
CA SER A 28 7.33 -0.10 -3.53
C SER A 28 6.65 1.14 -4.09
N TYR A 29 6.83 1.41 -5.39
CA TYR A 29 6.14 2.50 -6.08
C TYR A 29 5.00 1.94 -6.95
N PRO A 30 3.84 2.61 -6.99
CA PRO A 30 3.59 4.00 -6.58
C PRO A 30 3.26 4.23 -5.09
N ALA A 31 3.13 3.19 -4.25
CA ALA A 31 2.76 3.35 -2.84
C ALA A 31 3.71 4.22 -2.01
N GLY A 32 4.99 4.29 -2.38
CA GLY A 32 5.98 5.16 -1.73
C GLY A 32 5.89 6.64 -2.07
N TYR A 33 5.00 7.06 -2.98
CA TYR A 33 4.87 8.48 -3.32
C TYR A 33 4.06 9.22 -2.25
N ALA A 34 4.53 10.43 -1.89
CA ALA A 34 3.78 11.32 -1.03
C ALA A 34 2.38 11.61 -1.62
N GLY A 35 1.35 11.51 -0.78
CA GLY A 35 -0.05 11.67 -1.15
C GLY A 35 -0.73 10.42 -1.71
N VAL A 36 0.00 9.30 -1.89
CA VAL A 36 -0.60 7.98 -2.15
C VAL A 36 -0.87 7.29 -0.82
N ILE A 37 -2.06 6.71 -0.68
CA ILE A 37 -2.41 5.87 0.48
C ILE A 37 -1.79 4.48 0.23
N ALA A 38 -0.72 4.18 0.95
CA ALA A 38 -0.04 2.88 0.91
C ALA A 38 -0.77 1.88 1.81
N VAL A 39 -1.25 0.79 1.23
CA VAL A 39 -2.06 -0.23 1.92
C VAL A 39 -1.27 -1.51 2.13
N GLY A 40 -1.21 -1.94 3.40
CA GLY A 40 -0.71 -3.23 3.82
C GLY A 40 -1.76 -4.31 3.95
N ALA A 41 -1.31 -5.56 3.94
CA ALA A 41 -2.14 -6.74 4.15
C ALA A 41 -2.00 -7.25 5.60
N SER A 42 -3.14 -7.39 6.27
CA SER A 42 -3.27 -8.16 7.51
C SER A 42 -3.92 -9.53 7.26
N ASP A 43 -3.70 -10.46 8.18
CA ASP A 43 -4.40 -11.74 8.25
C ASP A 43 -5.58 -11.69 9.23
N GLU A 44 -6.24 -12.83 9.46
CA GLU A 44 -7.41 -12.93 10.35
C GLU A 44 -7.11 -12.67 11.82
N ARG A 45 -5.83 -12.58 12.20
CA ARG A 45 -5.39 -12.28 13.57
C ARG A 45 -5.01 -10.81 13.73
N ASP A 46 -5.31 -9.97 12.74
CA ASP A 46 -4.83 -8.60 12.62
C ASP A 46 -3.29 -8.49 12.64
N GLU A 47 -2.60 -9.59 12.30
CA GLU A 47 -1.14 -9.61 12.15
C GLU A 47 -0.77 -9.28 10.70
N ARG A 48 0.46 -8.78 10.49
CA ARG A 48 0.97 -8.53 9.15
C ARG A 48 1.06 -9.86 8.39
N ALA A 49 0.38 -9.97 7.26
CA ALA A 49 0.53 -11.13 6.38
C ALA A 49 2.01 -11.29 5.97
N SER A 50 2.53 -12.51 5.98
CA SER A 50 3.98 -12.77 5.82
C SER A 50 4.57 -12.14 4.55
N PHE A 51 3.82 -12.17 3.45
CA PHE A 51 4.19 -11.58 2.17
C PHE A 51 4.12 -10.05 2.15
N SER A 52 3.41 -9.41 3.07
CA SER A 52 3.19 -7.96 3.04
C SER A 52 4.47 -7.20 3.39
N SER A 53 5.00 -6.42 2.46
CA SER A 53 6.26 -5.66 2.65
C SER A 53 6.07 -4.53 3.65
N TYR A 54 6.99 -4.28 4.56
CA TYR A 54 6.74 -3.42 5.73
C TYR A 54 7.66 -2.20 5.82
N GLY A 55 7.22 -1.12 6.48
CA GLY A 55 8.08 0.01 6.82
C GLY A 55 7.32 1.32 7.01
N LYS A 56 8.04 2.43 7.09
CA LYS A 56 7.49 3.72 7.56
C LYS A 56 6.57 4.44 6.58
N TRP A 57 6.52 4.04 5.30
CA TRP A 57 5.68 4.71 4.29
C TRP A 57 4.24 4.20 4.25
N ILE A 58 3.92 3.16 5.02
CA ILE A 58 2.58 2.57 5.08
C ILE A 58 1.62 3.55 5.72
N SER A 59 0.47 3.75 5.10
CA SER A 59 -0.59 4.62 5.61
C SER A 59 -1.59 3.84 6.45
N VAL A 60 -1.95 2.63 6.02
CA VAL A 60 -2.97 1.78 6.66
C VAL A 60 -2.78 0.31 6.29
N CYS A 61 -3.31 -0.60 7.09
CA CYS A 61 -3.41 -2.03 6.78
C CYS A 61 -4.89 -2.46 6.66
N ALA A 62 -5.16 -3.44 5.80
CA ALA A 62 -6.47 -4.04 5.60
C ALA A 62 -6.34 -5.56 5.42
N PRO A 63 -7.42 -6.35 5.65
CA PRO A 63 -7.40 -7.79 5.41
C PRO A 63 -6.97 -8.11 3.98
N GLY A 64 -5.95 -8.96 3.83
CA GLY A 64 -5.41 -9.38 2.53
C GLY A 64 -5.19 -10.89 2.40
N VAL A 65 -5.60 -11.67 3.40
CA VAL A 65 -5.56 -13.13 3.41
C VAL A 65 -6.99 -13.66 3.38
N GLY A 66 -7.27 -14.64 2.52
CA GLY A 66 -8.58 -15.32 2.49
C GLY A 66 -9.77 -14.45 2.06
N ILE A 67 -9.54 -13.44 1.21
CA ILE A 67 -10.58 -12.53 0.74
C ILE A 67 -11.47 -13.21 -0.31
N LEU A 68 -12.78 -13.23 -0.07
CA LEU A 68 -13.80 -13.76 -0.98
C LEU A 68 -14.23 -12.71 -2.02
N SER A 69 -14.65 -13.17 -3.20
CA SER A 69 -15.11 -12.35 -4.34
C SER A 69 -16.60 -12.52 -4.62
#